data_AF-F4WWN8-F1
#
_entry.id   AF-F4WWN8-F1
#
_cell.length_a   1.000
_cell.length_b   1.000
_cell.length_c   1.000
_cell.angle_alpha   90.00
_cell.angle_beta   90.00
_cell.angle_gamma   90.00
#
_symmetry.space_group_name_H-M   'P 1'
#
loop_
_entity.id
_entity.type
_entity.pdbx_description
1 polymer ?
#
loop_
_entity_poly.entity_id
_entity_poly.type
_entity_poly.pdbx_seq_one_letter_code
_entity_poly.pdbx_strand_id
1 'polypeptide(L)'
;MGKIYSVLTRPIRTFNIENRAAKLISREKPVPAPQYASTEKQKKFSDQVNPYFLKDHYQKNMQLDQRLKDVFVTSTDSQVWVDYF
;
A
#
# COMPACT_ATOMS: atom_id res chain seq x y z
N MET A 1 -41.26 -6.38 12.35
CA MET A 1 -40.78 -5.79 13.64
C MET A 1 -39.29 -6.00 13.91
N GLY A 2 -38.68 -7.17 13.64
CA GLY A 2 -37.28 -7.43 13.99
C GLY A 2 -36.22 -6.52 13.35
N LYS A 3 -36.43 -6.06 12.11
CA LYS A 3 -35.47 -5.14 11.44
C LYS A 3 -35.38 -3.78 12.12
N ILE A 4 -36.52 -3.24 12.57
CA ILE A 4 -36.58 -1.91 13.21
C ILE A 4 -35.86 -1.96 14.57
N TYR A 5 -36.11 -3.01 15.37
CA TYR A 5 -35.38 -3.26 16.61
C TYR A 5 -33.88 -3.51 16.39
N SER A 6 -33.52 -4.24 15.34
CA SER A 6 -32.12 -4.50 15.00
C SER A 6 -31.38 -3.20 14.63
N VAL A 7 -32.01 -2.26 13.93
CA VAL A 7 -31.41 -0.97 13.58
C VAL A 7 -31.21 -0.11 14.83
N LEU A 8 -32.20 -0.06 15.72
CA LEU A 8 -32.14 0.77 16.93
C LEU A 8 -31.10 0.27 17.96
N THR A 9 -30.91 -1.04 18.06
CA THR A 9 -29.96 -1.63 19.03
C THR A 9 -28.55 -1.78 18.49
N ARG A 10 -28.33 -1.56 17.18
CA ARG A 10 -27.03 -1.69 16.52
C ARG A 10 -25.94 -0.82 17.16
N PRO A 11 -26.14 0.50 17.38
CA PRO A 11 -25.07 1.38 17.90
C PRO A 11 -24.58 0.94 19.28
N ILE A 12 -25.48 0.45 20.13
CA ILE A 12 -25.14 -0.05 21.48
C ILE A 12 -24.28 -1.31 21.38
N ARG A 13 -24.60 -2.21 20.45
CA ARG A 13 -23.87 -3.46 20.23
C ARG A 13 -22.52 -3.24 19.52
N THR A 14 -22.41 -2.20 18.69
CA THR A 14 -21.22 -1.93 17.87
C THR A 14 -20.33 -0.81 18.41
N PHE A 15 -20.69 -0.14 19.51
CA PHE A 15 -19.94 0.98 20.10
C PHE A 15 -18.43 0.74 20.21
N ASN A 16 -18.02 -0.44 20.69
CA ASN A 16 -16.60 -0.79 20.82
C ASN A 16 -15.90 -0.96 19.46
N ILE A 17 -16.60 -1.51 18.47
CA ILE A 17 -16.07 -1.71 17.11
C ILE A 17 -15.97 -0.35 16.40
N GLU A 18 -17.00 0.48 16.52
CA GLU A 18 -17.05 1.82 15.94
C GLU A 18 -15.95 2.72 16.51
N ASN A 19 -15.75 2.73 17.84
CA ASN A 19 -14.67 3.50 18.46
C ASN A 19 -13.28 3.03 18.02
N ARG A 20 -13.07 1.70 17.88
CA ARG A 20 -11.81 1.15 17.36
C ARG A 20 -11.60 1.53 15.90
N ALA A 21 -12.63 1.43 15.08
CA ALA A 21 -12.58 1.80 13.67
C ALA A 21 -12.28 3.30 13.52
N ALA A 22 -13.00 4.16 14.24
CA ALA A 22 -12.78 5.60 14.24
C ALA A 22 -11.32 5.95 14.61
N LYS A 23 -10.76 5.31 15.64
CA LYS A 23 -9.35 5.49 16.05
C LYS A 23 -8.34 5.04 14.99
N LEU A 24 -8.66 4.04 14.16
CA LEU A 24 -7.78 3.57 13.10
C LEU A 24 -7.89 4.44 11.84
N ILE A 25 -9.11 4.84 11.48
CA ILE A 25 -9.41 5.67 10.31
C ILE A 25 -8.91 7.10 10.51
N SER A 26 -8.95 7.63 11.74
CA SER A 26 -8.49 8.99 12.05
C SER A 26 -6.97 9.16 12.02
N ARG A 27 -6.20 8.11 11.73
CA ARG A 27 -4.74 8.19 11.65
C ARG A 27 -4.34 8.81 10.31
N GLU A 28 -3.39 9.73 10.35
CA GLU A 28 -2.85 10.35 9.13
C GLU A 28 -2.30 9.32 8.14
N LYS A 29 -1.67 8.25 8.66
CA LYS A 29 -1.18 7.12 7.85
C LYS A 29 -1.57 5.78 8.46
N PRO A 30 -1.95 4.79 7.62
CA PRO A 30 -2.21 3.44 8.09
C PRO A 30 -0.92 2.79 8.62
N VAL A 31 -1.07 1.86 9.55
CA VAL A 31 0.06 1.05 10.02
C VAL A 31 0.52 0.18 8.85
N PRO A 32 1.82 0.16 8.50
CA PRO A 32 2.31 -0.68 7.44
C PRO A 32 2.03 -2.15 7.77
N ALA A 33 1.76 -2.95 6.74
CA ALA A 33 1.55 -4.38 6.91
C ALA A 33 2.76 -5.04 7.60
N PRO A 34 2.53 -6.08 8.44
CA PRO A 34 3.62 -6.83 9.04
C PRO A 34 4.50 -7.44 7.95
N GLN A 35 5.80 -7.46 8.20
CA GLN A 35 6.79 -7.97 7.24
C GLN A 35 7.38 -9.29 7.72
N TYR A 36 7.84 -10.10 6.79
CA TYR A 36 8.57 -11.33 7.13
C TYR A 36 9.93 -10.99 7.73
N ALA A 37 10.42 -11.87 8.61
CA ALA A 37 11.72 -11.70 9.25
C ALA A 37 12.89 -11.59 8.25
N SER A 38 12.78 -12.25 7.09
CA SER A 38 13.75 -12.11 5.99
C SER A 38 13.78 -10.69 5.43
N THR A 39 12.61 -10.09 5.19
CA THR A 39 12.46 -8.71 4.72
C THR A 39 13.04 -7.72 5.73
N GLU A 40 12.81 -7.94 7.03
CA GLU A 40 13.39 -7.08 8.06
C GLU A 40 14.93 -7.14 8.09
N LYS A 41 15.51 -8.33 7.92
CA LYS A 41 16.98 -8.49 7.84
C LYS A 41 17.55 -7.78 6.61
N GLN A 42 16.89 -7.91 5.46
CA GLN A 42 17.30 -7.24 4.23
C GLN A 42 17.25 -5.72 4.36
N LYS A 43 16.20 -5.17 4.99
CA LYS A 43 16.12 -3.74 5.28
C LYS A 43 17.27 -3.26 6.15
N LYS A 44 17.54 -3.96 7.26
CA LYS A 44 18.66 -3.64 8.15
C LYS A 44 20.00 -3.65 7.40
N PHE A 45 20.21 -4.63 6.53
CA PHE A 45 21.42 -4.70 5.71
C PHE A 45 21.50 -3.55 4.70
N SER A 46 20.40 -3.22 4.02
CA SER A 46 20.33 -2.08 3.10
C SER A 46 20.65 -0.75 3.82
N ASP A 47 20.11 -0.56 5.02
CA ASP A 47 20.36 0.64 5.83
C ASP A 47 21.82 0.72 6.30
N GLN A 48 22.48 -0.41 6.55
CA GLN A 48 23.90 -0.47 6.88
C GLN A 48 24.80 -0.12 5.69
N VAL A 49 24.45 -0.59 4.48
CA VAL A 49 25.23 -0.34 3.26
C VAL A 49 25.07 1.10 2.79
N ASN A 50 23.84 1.63 2.82
CA ASN A 50 23.58 3.02 2.47
C ASN A 50 22.47 3.60 3.39
N PRO A 51 22.87 4.36 4.43
CA PRO A 51 21.93 5.00 5.35
C PRO A 51 20.99 6.02 4.70
N TYR A 52 21.40 6.59 3.55
CA TYR A 52 20.62 7.58 2.81
C TYR A 52 19.77 6.98 1.69
N PHE A 53 19.82 5.65 1.51
CA PHE A 53 19.15 4.95 0.41
C PHE A 53 17.68 5.33 0.27
N LEU A 54 16.91 5.30 1.36
CA LEU A 54 15.49 5.66 1.31
C LEU A 54 15.29 7.11 0.90
N LYS A 55 16.08 8.03 1.43
CA LYS A 55 15.99 9.47 1.10
C LYS A 55 16.27 9.69 -0.38
N ASP A 56 17.33 9.08 -0.89
CA ASP A 56 17.75 9.21 -2.29
C ASP A 56 16.76 8.51 -3.24
N HIS A 57 16.21 7.36 -2.82
CA HIS A 57 15.20 6.63 -3.57
C HIS A 57 13.89 7.42 -3.74
N TYR A 58 13.47 8.18 -2.73
CA TYR A 58 12.30 9.06 -2.83
C TYR A 58 12.57 10.35 -3.61
N GLN A 59 13.82 10.65 -3.95
CA GLN A 59 14.17 11.80 -4.77
C GLN A 59 14.15 11.44 -6.26
N LYS A 60 13.53 12.29 -7.08
CA LYS A 60 13.52 12.09 -8.52
C LYS A 60 14.92 12.33 -9.09
N ASN A 61 15.53 11.30 -9.66
CA ASN A 61 16.76 11.44 -10.43
C ASN A 61 16.43 11.86 -11.87
N MET A 62 16.64 13.15 -12.18
CA MET A 62 16.33 13.73 -13.49
C MET A 62 17.15 13.13 -14.64
N GLN A 63 18.42 12.77 -14.38
CA GLN A 63 19.28 12.16 -15.39
C GLN A 63 18.83 10.75 -15.74
N LEU A 64 18.42 9.96 -14.75
CA LEU A 64 17.86 8.64 -14.96
C LEU A 64 16.50 8.70 -15.68
N ASP A 65 15.63 9.64 -15.29
CA ASP A 65 14.33 9.88 -15.94
C ASP A 65 14.49 10.17 -17.44
N GLN A 66 15.50 10.96 -17.79
CA GLN A 66 15.78 11.27 -19.20
C GLN A 66 16.27 10.03 -19.96
N ARG A 67 17.23 9.29 -19.39
CA ARG A 67 17.76 8.07 -20.03
C ARG A 67 16.70 6.99 -20.23
N LEU A 68 15.76 6.86 -19.30
CA LEU A 68 14.67 5.88 -19.41
C LEU A 68 13.71 6.22 -20.56
N LYS A 69 13.58 7.49 -20.95
CA LYS A 69 12.78 7.89 -22.12
C LYS A 69 13.47 7.57 -23.44
N ASP A 70 14.81 7.50 -23.43
CA ASP A 70 15.60 7.22 -24.63
C ASP A 70 15.62 5.70 -24.95
N VAL A 71 15.26 4.84 -24.00
CA VAL A 71 15.19 3.39 -24.17
C VAL A 71 13.79 2.98 -24.61
N PHE A 72 13.66 2.58 -25.88
CA PHE A 72 12.41 2.04 -26.43
C PHE A 72 12.42 0.51 -26.33
N VAL A 73 11.41 -0.06 -25.68
CA VAL A 73 11.19 -1.51 -25.63
C VAL A 73 10.09 -1.87 -26.63
N THR A 74 10.44 -2.62 -27.66
CA THR A 74 9.46 -3.24 -28.56
C THR A 74 9.04 -4.58 -27.97
N SER A 75 7.81 -4.67 -27.47
CA SER A 75 7.24 -5.98 -27.09
C SER A 75 6.86 -6.76 -28.35
N THR A 76 7.24 -8.03 -28.42
CA THR A 76 6.86 -8.96 -29.49
C THR A 76 5.62 -9.79 -29.14
N ASP A 77 4.99 -9.53 -28.00
CA ASP A 77 3.82 -10.31 -27.59
C ASP A 77 2.66 -10.11 -28.57
N SER A 78 2.04 -11.21 -28.95
CA SER A 78 0.82 -11.18 -29.76
C SER A 78 -0.28 -10.49 -28.96
N GLN A 79 -0.94 -9.49 -29.55
CA GLN A 79 -2.05 -8.79 -28.92
C GLN A 79 -3.25 -9.72 -28.79
N VAL A 80 -3.38 -10.36 -27.63
CA VAL A 80 -4.53 -11.21 -27.30
C VAL A 80 -5.64 -10.30 -26.80
N TRP A 81 -6.70 -10.18 -27.58
CA TRP A 81 -7.95 -9.60 -27.12
C TRP A 81 -8.64 -10.61 -26.22
N VAL A 82 -8.80 -10.24 -24.94
CA VAL A 82 -9.65 -11.01 -24.02
C VAL A 82 -11.05 -10.47 -24.18
N ASP A 83 -11.87 -11.18 -24.95
CA ASP A 83 -13.31 -10.91 -25.05
C ASP A 83 -13.94 -11.32 -23.71
N TYR A 84 -14.48 -10.33 -22.98
CA TYR A 84 -15.34 -10.58 -21.83
C TYR A 84 -16.75 -10.87 -22.34
N PHE A 85 -17.20 -12.12 -22.20
CA PHE A 85 -18.58 -12.56 -22.39
C PHE A 85 -19.42 -12.35 -21.12
#